data_AF-A0A7Y5MZG5-F1
#
_entry.id   AF-A0A7Y5MZG5-F1
#
_cell.length_a   1.000
_cell.length_b   1.000
_cell.length_c   1.000
_cell.angle_alpha   90.00
_cell.angle_beta   90.00
_cell.angle_gamma   90.00
#
_symmetry.space_group_name_H-M   'P 1'
#
loop_
_entity.id
_entity.type
_entity.pdbx_description
1 polymer ?
#
loop_
_entity_poly.entity_id
_entity_poly.type
_entity_poly.pdbx_seq_one_letter_code
_entity_poly.pdbx_strand_id
1 'polypeptide(L)'
;DYYPDFGRAMDSAMPAMSKSPLRTIVLETTMNHAASSEFKDFVAAVHAQKSSDLISGRQWSLLFIPWFEMEVFREPIPSHEFLGKFLNSLDTEEVKLWKAGVRPEAILWRRNSITIDFRGRRSGFVEAYPSTIEEALDIFGNAQWLHADAIKFYRARVSEPVKYLAVDATATLRIRELSDPRDREFTHHARVWRQPEAGRRYMITADCADSKGSLRETGSENYAIVWDYDTGDQVAEWHARSAIYEFSNALAALGEWYNGAIIAPEANYDGKAVIERLNIHFQYPNLYRREVYDSLRPTETELLGFFTTSQTRDLLIDRLRFAFNTRRLGIRSPHLLEQLLAFAARQGVQLKQVDKARGLHDDGAIAAAIACTVHDRSNAWQPWLLEIGEPLSSPLEQQNNKILANRKRRGYTIAELEDEIAESRMARLRRLYQNRT
;
A
#
# COMPACT_ATOMS: atom_id res chain seq x y z
N ASP A 1 6.56 -3.67 19.66
CA ASP A 1 7.00 -2.27 19.60
C ASP A 1 6.38 -1.43 20.68
N TYR A 2 7.13 -0.41 21.12
CA TYR A 2 6.85 0.28 22.37
C TYR A 2 5.72 1.33 22.27
N TYR A 3 5.38 1.83 21.06
CA TYR A 3 4.38 2.91 20.90
C TYR A 3 3.43 2.75 19.69
N PRO A 4 2.57 1.70 19.64
CA PRO A 4 1.62 1.49 18.54
C PRO A 4 0.46 2.50 18.52
N ASP A 5 0.17 3.15 19.65
CA ASP A 5 -0.82 4.23 19.79
C ASP A 5 -0.17 5.36 20.62
N PHE A 6 0.80 6.05 20.00
CA PHE A 6 1.61 7.04 20.68
C PHE A 6 0.79 8.24 21.17
N GLY A 7 -0.21 8.68 20.41
CA GLY A 7 -1.10 9.77 20.79
C GLY A 7 -1.81 9.49 22.11
N ARG A 8 -2.46 8.32 22.22
CA ARG A 8 -3.16 7.93 23.46
C ARG A 8 -2.21 7.73 24.64
N ALA A 9 -1.04 7.14 24.40
CA ALA A 9 -0.01 6.97 25.43
C ALA A 9 0.45 8.33 25.98
N MET A 10 0.69 9.30 25.09
CA MET A 10 1.04 10.68 25.46
C MET A 10 -0.12 11.39 26.16
N ASP A 11 -1.35 11.27 25.69
CA ASP A 11 -2.52 11.89 26.32
C ASP A 11 -2.76 11.39 27.76
N SER A 12 -2.38 10.14 28.05
CA SER A 12 -2.43 9.57 29.40
C SER A 12 -1.23 9.98 30.25
N ALA A 13 -0.02 9.96 29.68
CA ALA A 13 1.22 10.24 30.40
C ALA A 13 1.43 11.73 30.69
N MET A 14 1.07 12.62 29.75
CA MET A 14 1.35 14.05 29.85
C MET A 14 0.63 14.75 31.02
N PRO A 15 -0.64 14.43 31.36
CA PRO A 15 -1.33 15.01 32.52
C PRO A 15 -0.80 14.52 33.87
N ALA A 16 -0.29 13.28 33.93
CA ALA A 16 0.29 12.71 35.15
C ALA A 16 1.66 13.32 35.52
N MET A 17 2.27 14.05 34.57
CA MET A 17 3.58 14.68 34.73
C MET A 17 3.44 16.10 35.27
N SER A 18 4.01 16.36 36.45
CA SER A 18 4.06 17.71 37.02
C SER A 18 4.87 18.66 36.12
N LYS A 19 4.58 19.95 36.16
CA LYS A 19 5.34 21.01 35.44
C LYS A 19 6.72 21.29 36.07
N SER A 20 7.20 20.42 36.97
CA SER A 20 8.49 20.60 37.63
C SER A 20 9.63 20.39 36.62
N PRO A 21 10.66 21.27 36.60
CA PRO A 21 11.84 21.10 35.75
C PRO A 21 12.72 19.90 36.14
N LEU A 22 12.43 19.24 37.26
CA LEU A 22 13.19 18.07 37.77
C LEU A 22 12.65 16.72 37.27
N ARG A 23 11.63 16.70 36.41
CA ARG A 23 11.07 15.46 35.85
C ARG A 23 11.35 15.37 34.35
N THR A 24 12.08 14.32 33.97
CA THR A 24 12.44 14.01 32.59
C THR A 24 11.61 12.84 32.08
N ILE A 25 11.24 12.89 30.79
CA ILE A 25 10.69 11.73 30.07
C ILE A 25 11.77 11.25 29.11
N VAL A 26 12.10 9.97 29.18
CA VAL A 26 12.96 9.31 28.20
C VAL A 26 12.08 8.36 27.41
N LEU A 27 12.01 8.58 26.10
CA LEU A 27 11.35 7.69 25.16
C LEU A 27 12.45 6.97 24.39
N GLU A 28 12.55 5.66 24.59
CA GLU A 28 13.53 4.81 23.92
C GLU A 28 12.80 3.88 22.96
N THR A 29 13.29 3.76 21.74
CA THR A 29 12.76 2.78 20.79
C THR A 29 13.82 2.37 19.79
N THR A 30 13.70 1.15 19.28
CA THR A 30 14.38 0.75 18.06
C THR A 30 13.54 1.20 16.88
N MET A 31 14.19 1.80 15.88
CA MET A 31 13.48 2.34 14.75
C MET A 31 13.01 1.20 13.85
N ASN A 32 11.79 0.69 14.07
CA ASN A 32 11.23 -0.35 13.23
C ASN A 32 9.86 0.04 12.69
N HIS A 33 9.39 -0.76 11.76
CA HIS A 33 8.17 -0.51 11.02
C HIS A 33 6.96 -0.27 11.95
N ALA A 34 6.90 -0.85 13.16
CA ALA A 34 5.70 -0.91 14.02
C ALA A 34 5.55 0.22 15.05
N ALA A 35 6.39 1.24 14.94
CA ALA A 35 6.09 2.55 15.51
C ALA A 35 4.89 3.21 14.82
N SER A 36 4.04 3.89 15.58
CA SER A 36 2.92 4.67 15.03
C SER A 36 3.41 5.84 14.15
N SER A 37 2.62 6.22 13.15
CA SER A 37 2.87 7.39 12.31
C SER A 37 3.01 8.68 13.13
N GLU A 38 2.25 8.78 14.23
CA GLU A 38 2.30 9.89 15.16
C GLU A 38 3.65 9.97 15.90
N PHE A 39 4.23 8.82 16.26
CA PHE A 39 5.57 8.79 16.84
C PHE A 39 6.63 9.16 15.79
N LYS A 40 6.44 8.77 14.54
CA LYS A 40 7.31 9.19 13.44
C LYS A 40 7.29 10.69 13.23
N ASP A 41 6.10 11.28 13.13
CA ASP A 41 5.93 12.71 12.95
C ASP A 41 6.51 13.49 14.13
N PHE A 42 6.35 12.95 15.35
CA PHE A 42 6.98 13.47 16.56
C PHE A 42 8.52 13.51 16.44
N VAL A 43 9.16 12.37 16.13
CA VAL A 43 10.63 12.29 16.00
C VAL A 43 11.13 13.19 14.86
N ALA A 44 10.43 13.21 13.71
CA ALA A 44 10.77 14.06 12.58
C ALA A 44 10.68 15.55 12.92
N ALA A 45 9.66 15.96 13.68
CA ALA A 45 9.51 17.34 14.14
C ALA A 45 10.62 17.77 15.11
N VAL A 46 11.02 16.88 16.03
CA VAL A 46 12.15 17.11 16.94
C VAL A 46 13.47 17.21 16.16
N HIS A 47 13.70 16.30 15.20
CA HIS A 47 14.90 16.31 14.35
C HIS A 47 15.03 17.58 13.51
N ALA A 48 13.93 18.00 12.86
CA ALA A 48 13.91 19.18 12.00
C ALA A 48 14.07 20.51 12.77
N GLN A 49 14.18 20.47 14.11
CA GLN A 49 14.16 21.64 15.00
C GLN A 49 12.96 22.55 14.76
N LYS A 50 11.91 22.04 14.11
CA LYS A 50 10.65 22.74 13.84
C LYS A 50 9.73 22.59 15.03
N SER A 51 10.16 23.08 16.19
CA SER A 51 9.32 23.43 17.35
C SER A 51 10.17 23.48 18.61
N SER A 52 10.54 24.67 19.03
CA SER A 52 10.70 24.97 20.46
C SER A 52 9.37 25.40 21.11
N ASP A 53 8.19 25.18 20.48
CA ASP A 53 6.90 25.69 20.99
C ASP A 53 5.68 24.75 20.95
N LEU A 54 5.71 23.57 20.33
CA LEU A 54 4.49 22.82 19.98
C LEU A 54 4.56 21.32 20.23
N ILE A 55 4.96 20.92 21.43
CA ILE A 55 4.44 19.71 22.08
C ILE A 55 4.27 20.03 23.56
N SER A 56 3.22 20.79 23.88
CA SER A 56 2.81 21.11 25.25
C SER A 56 3.79 21.98 26.07
N GLY A 57 4.52 22.91 25.42
CA GLY A 57 5.43 23.84 26.11
C GLY A 57 6.64 23.16 26.79
N ARG A 58 7.07 22.00 26.27
CA ARG A 58 8.23 21.23 26.77
C ARG A 58 9.33 21.16 25.71
N GLN A 59 10.58 21.14 26.16
CA GLN A 59 11.76 20.95 25.32
C GLN A 59 12.02 19.46 25.11
N TRP A 60 12.20 19.05 23.86
CA TRP A 60 12.54 17.70 23.47
C TRP A 60 13.90 17.69 22.77
N SER A 61 14.72 16.70 23.08
CA SER A 61 16.02 16.48 22.43
C SER A 61 16.04 15.08 21.85
N LEU A 62 16.52 14.95 20.61
CA LEU A 62 16.69 13.67 19.95
C LEU A 62 18.13 13.19 20.10
N LEU A 63 18.29 11.94 20.55
CA LEU A 63 19.56 11.21 20.52
C LEU A 63 19.38 10.01 19.61
N PHE A 64 20.07 10.01 18.47
CA PHE A 64 20.15 8.85 17.57
C PHE A 64 21.51 8.17 17.77
N ILE A 65 21.49 6.87 17.99
CA ILE A 65 22.70 6.05 18.18
C ILE A 65 22.78 5.05 17.02
N PRO A 66 23.63 5.29 16.01
CA PRO A 66 23.81 4.34 14.93
C PRO A 66 24.54 3.09 15.42
N TRP A 67 24.36 1.98 14.70
CA TRP A 67 24.91 0.68 15.06
C TRP A 67 26.45 0.72 15.25
N PHE A 68 27.19 1.46 14.42
CA PHE A 68 28.65 1.47 14.47
C PHE A 68 29.26 2.16 15.71
N GLU A 69 28.46 2.89 16.49
CA GLU A 69 28.91 3.47 17.77
C GLU A 69 28.99 2.41 18.88
N MET A 70 28.21 1.33 18.75
CA MET A 70 28.11 0.31 19.79
C MET A 70 29.19 -0.75 19.65
N GLU A 71 29.87 -1.07 20.75
CA GLU A 71 30.97 -2.05 20.74
C GLU A 71 30.54 -3.47 20.39
N VAL A 72 29.27 -3.79 20.66
CA VAL A 72 28.67 -5.10 20.36
C VAL A 72 28.55 -5.38 18.86
N PHE A 73 28.59 -4.35 18.01
CA PHE A 73 28.48 -4.46 16.56
C PHE A 73 29.85 -4.30 15.88
N ARG A 74 30.86 -4.96 16.46
CA ARG A 74 32.24 -4.97 15.97
C ARG A 74 32.72 -6.41 15.85
N GLU A 75 33.46 -6.68 14.79
CA GLU A 75 34.09 -7.97 14.56
C GLU A 75 35.61 -7.83 14.59
N PRO A 76 36.33 -8.70 15.32
CA PRO A 76 37.78 -8.58 15.46
C PRO A 76 38.48 -8.77 14.12
N ILE A 77 39.38 -7.85 13.81
CA ILE A 77 40.26 -7.92 12.63
C ILE A 77 41.40 -8.92 12.93
N PRO A 78 41.52 -10.05 12.19
CA PRO A 78 42.43 -11.12 12.58
C PRO A 78 43.93 -10.78 12.46
N SER A 79 44.30 -9.90 11.52
CA SER A 79 45.69 -9.50 11.29
C SER A 79 45.80 -8.18 10.53
N HIS A 80 46.99 -7.55 10.57
CA HIS A 80 47.28 -6.34 9.79
C HIS A 80 47.24 -6.59 8.27
N GLU A 81 47.67 -7.79 7.84
CA GLU A 81 47.57 -8.19 6.42
C GLU A 81 46.12 -8.30 5.97
N PHE A 82 45.26 -8.89 6.81
CA PHE A 82 43.82 -8.95 6.53
C PHE A 82 43.22 -7.55 6.44
N LEU A 83 43.57 -6.66 7.37
CA LEU A 83 43.09 -5.28 7.36
C LEU A 83 43.41 -4.58 6.03
N GLY A 84 44.63 -4.72 5.55
CA GLY A 84 45.04 -4.13 4.27
C GLY A 84 44.22 -4.67 3.09
N LYS A 85 44.03 -5.99 3.00
CA LYS A 85 43.19 -6.61 1.96
C LYS A 85 41.72 -6.19 2.08
N PHE A 86 41.21 -6.12 3.30
CA PHE A 86 39.83 -5.73 3.58
C PHE A 86 39.55 -4.30 3.17
N LEU A 87 40.39 -3.34 3.58
CA LEU A 87 40.24 -1.92 3.21
C LEU A 87 40.33 -1.69 1.69
N ASN A 88 41.13 -2.50 0.97
CA ASN A 88 41.19 -2.46 -0.49
C ASN A 88 39.96 -3.10 -1.17
N SER A 89 39.14 -3.86 -0.42
CA SER A 89 37.95 -4.54 -0.92
C SER A 89 36.64 -3.82 -0.60
N LEU A 90 36.70 -2.62 -0.01
CA LEU A 90 35.50 -1.86 0.36
C LEU A 90 34.71 -1.45 -0.89
N ASP A 91 33.40 -1.62 -0.82
CA ASP A 91 32.49 -1.10 -1.84
C ASP A 91 32.26 0.42 -1.68
N THR A 92 31.51 1.01 -2.60
CA THR A 92 31.26 2.46 -2.60
C THR A 92 30.58 2.96 -1.33
N GLU A 93 29.74 2.15 -0.68
CA GLU A 93 29.02 2.51 0.54
C GLU A 93 29.92 2.37 1.77
N GLU A 94 30.68 1.28 1.84
CA GLU A 94 31.64 1.04 2.91
C GLU A 94 32.78 2.06 2.89
N VAL A 95 33.20 2.54 1.71
CA VAL A 95 34.14 3.66 1.61
C VAL A 95 33.55 4.94 2.20
N LYS A 96 32.23 5.19 2.03
CA LYS A 96 31.58 6.35 2.66
C LYS A 96 31.57 6.23 4.18
N LEU A 97 31.21 5.04 4.70
CA LEU A 97 31.25 4.76 6.14
C LEU A 97 32.67 4.94 6.71
N TRP A 98 33.69 4.39 6.02
CA TRP A 98 35.08 4.56 6.40
C TRP A 98 35.51 6.03 6.45
N LYS A 99 35.17 6.81 5.42
CA LYS A 99 35.45 8.25 5.38
C LYS A 99 34.69 9.05 6.45
N ALA A 100 33.53 8.56 6.89
CA ALA A 100 32.77 9.14 7.98
C ALA A 100 33.34 8.78 9.37
N GLY A 101 34.41 7.98 9.44
CA GLY A 101 35.09 7.60 10.68
C GLY A 101 34.65 6.27 11.28
N VAL A 102 33.83 5.49 10.57
CA VAL A 102 33.40 4.16 11.04
C VAL A 102 34.59 3.21 11.08
N ARG A 103 34.75 2.49 12.20
CA ARG A 103 35.89 1.59 12.43
C ARG A 103 35.86 0.36 11.50
N PRO A 104 37.02 -0.19 11.07
CA PRO A 104 37.05 -1.35 10.18
C PRO A 104 36.37 -2.58 10.77
N GLU A 105 36.47 -2.77 12.09
CA GLU A 105 35.79 -3.85 12.84
C GLU A 105 34.27 -3.77 12.70
N ALA A 106 33.71 -2.55 12.68
CA ALA A 106 32.27 -2.32 12.52
C ALA A 106 31.85 -2.55 11.07
N ILE A 107 32.63 -2.07 10.10
CA ILE A 107 32.37 -2.32 8.67
C ILE A 107 32.41 -3.83 8.36
N LEU A 108 33.36 -4.55 8.94
CA LEU A 108 33.47 -6.01 8.81
C LEU A 108 32.23 -6.71 9.37
N TRP A 109 31.82 -6.35 10.58
CA TRP A 109 30.59 -6.87 11.19
C TRP A 109 29.38 -6.63 10.29
N ARG A 110 29.18 -5.40 9.79
CA ARG A 110 28.08 -5.08 8.85
C ARG A 110 28.09 -5.97 7.63
N ARG A 111 29.25 -6.15 6.99
CA ARG A 111 29.39 -6.98 5.79
C ARG A 111 29.00 -8.44 6.07
N ASN A 112 29.46 -8.97 7.19
CA ASN A 112 29.17 -10.34 7.60
C ASN A 112 27.69 -10.50 7.99
N SER A 113 27.12 -9.58 8.77
CA SER A 113 25.69 -9.59 9.10
C SER A 113 24.80 -9.50 7.87
N ILE A 114 25.11 -8.63 6.90
CA ILE A 114 24.35 -8.56 5.64
C ILE A 114 24.36 -9.92 4.94
N THR A 115 25.53 -10.57 4.89
CA THR A 115 25.71 -11.85 4.17
C THR A 115 25.03 -13.02 4.90
N ILE A 116 25.25 -13.13 6.21
CA ILE A 116 24.85 -14.27 7.03
C ILE A 116 23.43 -14.09 7.56
N ASP A 117 23.19 -13.03 8.34
CA ASP A 117 21.93 -12.81 9.06
C ASP A 117 20.83 -12.35 8.12
N PHE A 118 21.18 -11.49 7.15
CA PHE A 118 20.23 -10.93 6.19
C PHE A 118 20.24 -11.62 4.81
N ARG A 119 21.02 -12.69 4.64
CA ARG A 119 21.09 -13.50 3.40
C ARG A 119 21.38 -12.66 2.13
N GLY A 120 22.25 -11.67 2.27
CA GLY A 120 22.62 -10.72 1.23
C GLY A 120 21.67 -9.54 1.05
N ARG A 121 20.55 -9.46 1.78
CA ARG A 121 19.60 -8.34 1.66
C ARG A 121 20.07 -7.11 2.42
N ARG A 122 20.70 -6.18 1.71
CA ARG A 122 21.11 -4.86 2.26
C ARG A 122 19.95 -4.06 2.84
N SER A 123 18.80 -4.04 2.17
CA SER A 123 17.62 -3.30 2.64
C SER A 123 17.13 -3.76 4.00
N GLY A 124 17.13 -5.08 4.24
CA GLY A 124 16.76 -5.64 5.55
C GLY A 124 17.76 -5.27 6.65
N PHE A 125 19.04 -5.15 6.32
CA PHE A 125 20.04 -4.67 7.28
C PHE A 125 19.82 -3.19 7.63
N VAL A 126 19.62 -2.32 6.62
CA VAL A 126 19.36 -0.88 6.85
C VAL A 126 18.09 -0.69 7.69
N GLU A 127 17.05 -1.51 7.46
CA GLU A 127 15.84 -1.54 8.26
C GLU A 127 16.09 -1.81 9.75
N ALA A 128 16.95 -2.79 10.07
CA ALA A 128 17.25 -3.16 11.46
C ALA A 128 18.33 -2.27 12.10
N TYR A 129 19.27 -1.79 11.29
CA TYR A 129 20.49 -1.09 11.71
C TYR A 129 20.73 0.15 10.82
N PRO A 130 19.86 1.17 10.89
CA PRO A 130 20.05 2.39 10.13
C PRO A 130 21.34 3.09 10.55
N SER A 131 22.01 3.71 9.59
CA SER A 131 23.27 4.44 9.80
C SER A 131 23.03 5.94 10.03
N THR A 132 21.88 6.45 9.61
CA THR A 132 21.45 7.84 9.79
C THR A 132 20.03 7.93 10.33
N ILE A 133 19.67 9.07 10.92
CA ILE A 133 18.31 9.34 11.37
C ILE A 133 17.36 9.48 10.18
N GLU A 134 17.83 9.98 9.03
CA GLU A 134 17.06 10.06 7.79
C GLU A 134 16.67 8.66 7.29
N GLU A 135 17.64 7.72 7.24
CA GLU A 135 17.35 6.32 6.91
C GLU A 135 16.34 5.72 7.90
N ALA A 136 16.54 5.96 9.19
CA ALA A 136 15.63 5.48 10.23
C ALA A 136 14.22 6.05 10.10
N LEU A 137 14.09 7.34 9.77
CA LEU A 137 12.82 8.02 9.54
C LEU A 137 12.13 7.51 8.26
N ASP A 138 12.87 7.15 7.22
CA ASP A 138 12.30 6.54 6.01
C ASP A 138 11.73 5.14 6.26
N ILE A 139 12.37 4.37 7.16
CA ILE A 139 11.88 3.05 7.62
C ILE A 139 10.65 3.20 8.53
N PHE A 140 10.63 4.25 9.34
CA PHE A 140 9.64 4.49 10.38
C PHE A 140 8.20 4.48 9.87
N GLY A 141 7.27 3.91 10.66
CA GLY A 141 5.83 3.96 10.39
C GLY A 141 5.32 3.07 9.25
N ASN A 142 6.15 2.18 8.71
CA ASN A 142 5.80 1.30 7.58
C ASN A 142 5.23 -0.09 7.98
N ALA A 143 4.91 -0.39 9.26
CA ALA A 143 4.47 -1.76 9.68
C ALA A 143 2.98 -2.00 9.66
N GLN A 144 2.15 -0.99 9.46
CA GLN A 144 0.83 -1.39 9.02
C GLN A 144 0.98 -1.82 7.57
N TRP A 145 0.76 -3.11 7.30
CA TRP A 145 0.72 -3.64 5.93
C TRP A 145 -0.13 -2.69 5.06
N LEU A 146 -1.21 -2.13 5.62
CA LEU A 146 -1.90 -0.93 5.11
C LEU A 146 -1.80 0.29 6.06
N HIS A 147 -1.37 1.45 5.58
CA HIS A 147 -1.19 2.66 6.42
C HIS A 147 -2.53 3.21 6.96
N ALA A 148 -2.54 3.66 8.22
CA ALA A 148 -3.75 4.13 8.90
C ALA A 148 -4.45 5.31 8.20
N ASP A 149 -3.68 6.22 7.60
CA ASP A 149 -4.18 7.36 6.83
C ASP A 149 -4.84 6.92 5.51
N ALA A 150 -4.28 5.90 4.83
CA ALA A 150 -4.90 5.26 3.68
C ALA A 150 -6.19 4.53 4.09
N ILE A 151 -6.20 3.78 5.20
CA ILE A 151 -7.42 3.15 5.73
C ILE A 151 -8.51 4.19 5.97
N LYS A 152 -8.17 5.31 6.62
CA LYS A 152 -9.11 6.43 6.84
C LYS A 152 -9.62 7.02 5.53
N PHE A 153 -8.75 7.18 4.54
CA PHE A 153 -9.12 7.67 3.20
C PHE A 153 -10.16 6.77 2.52
N TYR A 154 -9.98 5.45 2.57
CA TYR A 154 -10.91 4.48 1.96
C TYR A 154 -12.21 4.33 2.75
N ARG A 155 -12.16 4.30 4.08
CA ARG A 155 -13.36 4.28 4.94
C ARG A 155 -14.30 5.47 4.67
N ALA A 156 -13.75 6.61 4.27
CA ALA A 156 -14.54 7.79 3.91
C ALA A 156 -15.15 7.74 2.49
N ARG A 157 -14.78 6.75 1.66
CA ARG A 157 -15.15 6.66 0.23
C ARG A 157 -15.94 5.41 -0.14
N VAL A 158 -15.92 4.39 0.73
CA VAL A 158 -16.83 3.26 0.58
C VAL A 158 -18.27 3.75 0.68
N SER A 159 -19.15 3.14 -0.12
CA SER A 159 -20.56 3.51 -0.17
C SER A 159 -21.41 2.31 -0.54
N GLU A 160 -22.72 2.42 -0.36
CA GLU A 160 -23.64 1.41 -0.88
C GLU A 160 -23.66 1.41 -2.42
N PRO A 161 -23.90 0.25 -3.06
CA PRO A 161 -24.13 0.16 -4.48
C PRO A 161 -25.38 0.94 -4.90
N VAL A 162 -25.35 1.54 -6.08
CA VAL A 162 -26.50 2.24 -6.67
C VAL A 162 -27.41 1.30 -7.47
N LYS A 163 -26.89 0.16 -7.93
CA LYS A 163 -27.64 -0.87 -8.67
C LYS A 163 -27.19 -2.28 -8.32
N TYR A 164 -28.11 -3.23 -8.54
CA TYR A 164 -27.88 -4.66 -8.39
C TYR A 164 -28.29 -5.36 -9.68
N LEU A 165 -27.38 -6.14 -10.27
CA LEU A 165 -27.52 -6.68 -11.62
C LEU A 165 -27.40 -8.20 -11.62
N ALA A 166 -28.47 -8.92 -11.91
CA ALA A 166 -28.42 -10.37 -12.12
C ALA A 166 -28.20 -10.69 -13.59
N VAL A 167 -27.50 -11.78 -13.87
CA VAL A 167 -27.38 -12.32 -15.23
C VAL A 167 -28.45 -13.39 -15.41
N ASP A 168 -29.30 -13.20 -16.41
CA ASP A 168 -30.23 -14.21 -16.84
C ASP A 168 -29.43 -15.36 -17.49
N ALA A 169 -29.54 -16.56 -16.91
CA ALA A 169 -28.81 -17.75 -17.35
C ALA A 169 -29.29 -18.28 -18.72
N THR A 170 -30.26 -17.63 -19.37
CA THR A 170 -30.62 -17.92 -20.76
C THR A 170 -29.48 -17.60 -21.73
N ALA A 171 -29.54 -18.15 -22.95
CA ALA A 171 -28.50 -18.05 -23.98
C ALA A 171 -28.13 -16.61 -24.44
N THR A 172 -28.77 -15.57 -23.90
CA THR A 172 -28.63 -14.19 -24.36
C THR A 172 -27.80 -13.29 -23.44
N LEU A 173 -27.24 -13.81 -22.33
CA LEU A 173 -26.44 -13.05 -21.35
C LEU A 173 -27.11 -11.73 -20.89
N ARG A 174 -28.44 -11.70 -20.86
CA ARG A 174 -29.17 -10.48 -20.53
C ARG A 174 -28.99 -10.15 -19.07
N ILE A 175 -28.57 -8.92 -18.81
CA ILE A 175 -28.53 -8.41 -17.45
C ILE A 175 -29.88 -7.81 -17.09
N ARG A 176 -30.37 -8.20 -15.92
CA ARG A 176 -31.61 -7.71 -15.31
C ARG A 176 -31.28 -6.95 -14.03
N GLU A 177 -31.82 -5.74 -13.90
CA GLU A 177 -31.72 -4.97 -12.65
C GLU A 177 -32.66 -5.53 -11.59
N LEU A 178 -32.13 -5.78 -10.38
CA LEU A 178 -32.88 -6.29 -9.23
C LEU A 178 -33.33 -5.12 -8.33
N SER A 179 -34.50 -4.57 -8.65
CA SER A 179 -35.09 -3.47 -7.86
C SER A 179 -35.67 -3.94 -6.53
N ASP A 180 -36.23 -5.15 -6.46
CA ASP A 180 -36.82 -5.71 -5.22
C ASP A 180 -35.71 -6.29 -4.31
N PRO A 181 -35.60 -5.84 -3.05
CA PRO A 181 -34.64 -6.41 -2.10
C PRO A 181 -34.77 -7.92 -1.90
N ARG A 182 -35.97 -8.50 -2.02
CA ARG A 182 -36.19 -9.96 -1.86
C ARG A 182 -35.51 -10.76 -2.95
N ASP A 183 -35.52 -10.26 -4.18
CA ASP A 183 -34.85 -10.93 -5.31
C ASP A 183 -33.32 -11.00 -5.08
N ARG A 184 -32.75 -10.02 -4.38
CA ARG A 184 -31.31 -9.94 -4.09
C ARG A 184 -30.86 -11.02 -3.10
N GLU A 185 -31.75 -11.51 -2.25
CA GLU A 185 -31.47 -12.57 -1.28
C GLU A 185 -31.30 -13.93 -1.95
N PHE A 186 -32.05 -14.19 -3.03
CA PHE A 186 -32.11 -15.50 -3.68
C PHE A 186 -31.43 -15.55 -5.06
N THR A 187 -30.95 -14.41 -5.56
CA THR A 187 -30.34 -14.32 -6.90
C THR A 187 -28.90 -13.83 -6.80
N HIS A 188 -27.96 -14.58 -7.35
CA HIS A 188 -26.58 -14.11 -7.52
C HIS A 188 -26.57 -12.86 -8.42
N HIS A 189 -25.88 -11.80 -7.98
CA HIS A 189 -25.93 -10.51 -8.65
C HIS A 189 -24.63 -9.71 -8.47
N ALA A 190 -24.37 -8.82 -9.43
CA ALA A 190 -23.34 -7.80 -9.33
C ALA A 190 -23.87 -6.61 -8.51
N ARG A 191 -22.99 -5.98 -7.76
CA ARG A 191 -23.20 -4.70 -7.10
C ARG A 191 -22.50 -3.63 -7.92
N VAL A 192 -23.19 -2.54 -8.25
CA VAL A 192 -22.70 -1.50 -9.15
C VAL A 192 -22.70 -0.14 -8.45
N TRP A 193 -21.57 0.56 -8.51
CA TRP A 193 -21.39 1.92 -8.00
C TRP A 193 -21.42 2.98 -9.12
N ARG A 194 -20.94 2.64 -10.32
CA ARG A 194 -20.95 3.54 -11.48
C ARG A 194 -21.35 2.79 -12.74
N GLN A 195 -22.27 3.37 -13.51
CA GLN A 195 -22.67 2.83 -14.81
C GLN A 195 -21.56 2.99 -15.86
N PRO A 196 -21.51 2.15 -16.91
CA PRO A 196 -20.56 2.31 -17.99
C PRO A 196 -20.77 3.63 -18.71
N GLU A 197 -19.68 4.30 -19.05
CA GLU A 197 -19.66 5.51 -19.86
C GLU A 197 -19.16 5.16 -21.26
N ALA A 198 -19.86 5.62 -22.30
CA ALA A 198 -19.48 5.31 -23.68
C ALA A 198 -18.04 5.80 -23.98
N GLY A 199 -17.24 4.94 -24.61
CA GLY A 199 -15.84 5.23 -24.95
C GLY A 199 -14.85 5.06 -23.78
N ARG A 200 -15.31 4.78 -22.57
CA ARG A 200 -14.46 4.51 -21.41
C ARG A 200 -14.04 3.05 -21.37
N ARG A 201 -12.81 2.80 -20.92
CA ARG A 201 -12.24 1.44 -20.85
C ARG A 201 -12.39 0.87 -19.45
N TYR A 202 -12.64 -0.43 -19.40
CA TYR A 202 -12.82 -1.16 -18.15
C TYR A 202 -12.00 -2.44 -18.13
N MET A 203 -11.73 -2.93 -16.94
CA MET A 203 -11.07 -4.20 -16.69
C MET A 203 -11.83 -4.98 -15.63
N ILE A 204 -11.98 -6.28 -15.83
CA ILE A 204 -12.54 -7.20 -14.86
C ILE A 204 -11.42 -8.13 -14.41
N THR A 205 -11.15 -8.14 -13.11
CA THR A 205 -10.23 -9.13 -12.50
C THR A 205 -11.01 -10.06 -11.61
N ALA A 206 -10.67 -11.34 -11.66
CA ALA A 206 -11.43 -12.37 -10.97
C ALA A 206 -10.51 -13.38 -10.28
N ASP A 207 -10.84 -13.67 -9.02
CA ASP A 207 -10.32 -14.83 -8.31
C ASP A 207 -11.36 -15.96 -8.42
N CYS A 208 -10.95 -17.05 -9.07
CA CYS A 208 -11.80 -18.20 -9.32
C CYS A 208 -11.59 -19.20 -8.20
N ALA A 209 -12.67 -19.81 -7.73
CA ALA A 209 -12.58 -20.78 -6.65
C ALA A 209 -11.54 -21.90 -6.88
N ASP A 210 -10.92 -22.36 -5.79
CA ASP A 210 -10.16 -23.61 -5.75
C ASP A 210 -11.01 -24.71 -5.10
N SER A 211 -11.82 -25.40 -5.90
CA SER A 211 -12.54 -26.58 -5.42
C SER A 211 -11.66 -27.84 -5.30
N LYS A 212 -10.36 -27.78 -5.64
CA LYS A 212 -9.50 -28.96 -5.87
C LYS A 212 -10.19 -30.06 -6.70
N GLY A 213 -11.03 -29.67 -7.67
CA GLY A 213 -11.76 -30.60 -8.53
C GLY A 213 -12.96 -31.28 -7.88
N SER A 214 -13.38 -30.89 -6.66
CA SER A 214 -14.67 -31.29 -6.11
C SER A 214 -15.74 -30.35 -6.67
N LEU A 215 -16.27 -30.70 -7.85
CA LEU A 215 -17.47 -30.09 -8.42
C LEU A 215 -18.67 -30.37 -7.49
N ARG A 216 -18.76 -29.68 -6.35
CA ARG A 216 -19.92 -29.75 -5.47
C ARG A 216 -21.03 -28.94 -6.09
N GLU A 217 -22.25 -29.49 -6.06
CA GLU A 217 -23.47 -28.85 -6.57
C GLU A 217 -23.75 -27.48 -5.92
N THR A 218 -23.15 -27.19 -4.76
CA THR A 218 -23.36 -25.95 -4.01
C THR A 218 -22.42 -24.80 -4.40
N GLY A 219 -21.61 -24.95 -5.45
CA GLY A 219 -20.68 -23.90 -5.91
C GLY A 219 -19.53 -23.62 -4.93
N SER A 220 -18.65 -22.69 -5.30
CA SER A 220 -17.54 -22.21 -4.48
C SER A 220 -17.49 -20.68 -4.53
N GLU A 221 -16.81 -20.05 -3.58
CA GLU A 221 -16.71 -18.58 -3.54
C GLU A 221 -15.95 -18.07 -4.76
N ASN A 222 -16.63 -17.25 -5.57
CA ASN A 222 -16.04 -16.58 -6.72
C ASN A 222 -16.15 -15.07 -6.51
N TYR A 223 -15.08 -14.35 -6.86
CA TYR A 223 -15.01 -12.92 -6.69
C TYR A 223 -14.52 -12.26 -7.97
N ALA A 224 -15.22 -11.23 -8.44
CA ALA A 224 -14.80 -10.41 -9.56
C ALA A 224 -14.98 -8.92 -9.25
N ILE A 225 -14.05 -8.10 -9.71
CA ILE A 225 -14.09 -6.65 -9.56
C ILE A 225 -13.99 -6.02 -10.94
N VAL A 226 -14.89 -5.06 -11.21
CA VAL A 226 -14.84 -4.23 -12.41
C VAL A 226 -14.19 -2.90 -12.04
N TRP A 227 -13.08 -2.61 -12.71
CA TRP A 227 -12.28 -1.41 -12.56
C TRP A 227 -12.45 -0.52 -13.76
N ASP A 228 -12.55 0.79 -13.52
CA ASP A 228 -12.22 1.78 -14.52
C ASP A 228 -10.75 1.66 -14.88
N TYR A 229 -10.47 1.36 -16.15
CA TYR A 229 -9.11 1.02 -16.55
C TYR A 229 -8.14 2.19 -16.34
N ASP A 230 -8.58 3.42 -16.59
CA ASP A 230 -7.71 4.60 -16.59
C ASP A 230 -7.51 5.18 -15.19
N THR A 231 -8.53 5.14 -14.33
CA THR A 231 -8.49 5.75 -12.99
C THR A 231 -8.25 4.77 -11.85
N GLY A 232 -8.47 3.47 -12.05
CA GLY A 232 -8.39 2.47 -10.97
C GLY A 232 -9.57 2.52 -10.00
N ASP A 233 -10.66 3.21 -10.35
CA ASP A 233 -11.89 3.24 -9.58
C ASP A 233 -12.66 1.91 -9.71
N GLN A 234 -13.06 1.32 -8.60
CA GLN A 234 -13.99 0.20 -8.55
C GLN A 234 -15.38 0.70 -8.96
N VAL A 235 -15.92 0.16 -10.05
CA VAL A 235 -17.23 0.55 -10.59
C VAL A 235 -18.31 -0.51 -10.38
N ALA A 236 -17.92 -1.78 -10.27
CA ALA A 236 -18.80 -2.88 -9.89
C ALA A 236 -18.03 -4.04 -9.25
N GLU A 237 -18.75 -4.96 -8.62
CA GLU A 237 -18.20 -6.23 -8.14
C GLU A 237 -19.24 -7.34 -8.18
N TRP A 238 -18.79 -8.58 -8.38
CA TRP A 238 -19.58 -9.79 -8.23
C TRP A 238 -18.95 -10.64 -7.15
N HIS A 239 -19.75 -11.11 -6.19
CA HIS A 239 -19.30 -12.02 -5.15
C HIS A 239 -20.42 -13.00 -4.85
N ALA A 240 -20.19 -14.28 -5.12
CA ALA A 240 -21.17 -15.32 -4.86
C ALA A 240 -20.51 -16.69 -4.75
N ARG A 241 -21.13 -17.56 -3.96
CA ARG A 241 -20.89 -18.99 -3.99
C ARG A 241 -21.63 -19.60 -5.17
N SER A 242 -20.97 -19.72 -6.31
CA SER A 242 -21.62 -20.11 -7.58
C SER A 242 -20.87 -21.22 -8.29
N ALA A 243 -21.56 -21.88 -9.22
CA ALA A 243 -20.93 -22.80 -10.15
C ALA A 243 -20.10 -22.05 -11.20
N ILE A 244 -19.13 -22.74 -11.82
CA ILE A 244 -18.25 -22.19 -12.87
C ILE A 244 -19.08 -21.57 -14.00
N TYR A 245 -20.14 -22.25 -14.46
CA TYR A 245 -20.93 -21.75 -15.58
C TYR A 245 -21.62 -20.42 -15.26
N GLU A 246 -22.19 -20.26 -14.06
CA GLU A 246 -22.83 -19.01 -13.64
C GLU A 246 -21.83 -17.88 -13.54
N PHE A 247 -20.66 -18.17 -12.97
CA PHE A 247 -19.60 -17.18 -12.84
C PHE A 247 -19.07 -16.74 -14.20
N SER A 248 -18.85 -17.67 -15.14
CA SER A 248 -18.48 -17.34 -16.52
C SER A 248 -19.55 -16.51 -17.23
N ASN A 249 -20.83 -16.83 -17.05
CA ASN A 249 -21.92 -16.02 -17.60
C ASN A 249 -21.90 -14.60 -17.02
N ALA A 250 -21.67 -14.46 -15.71
CA ALA A 250 -21.55 -13.18 -15.04
C ALA A 250 -20.39 -12.33 -15.59
N LEU A 251 -19.20 -12.93 -15.74
CA LEU A 251 -18.04 -12.26 -16.30
C LEU A 251 -18.26 -11.80 -17.74
N ALA A 252 -18.82 -12.66 -18.60
CA ALA A 252 -19.10 -12.33 -20.00
C ALA A 252 -20.10 -11.18 -20.11
N ALA A 253 -21.22 -11.26 -19.38
CA ALA A 253 -22.27 -10.24 -19.42
C ALA A 253 -21.79 -8.89 -18.85
N LEU A 254 -21.04 -8.90 -17.74
CA LEU A 254 -20.43 -7.69 -17.20
C LEU A 254 -19.38 -7.12 -18.16
N GLY A 255 -18.60 -7.98 -18.81
CA GLY A 255 -17.63 -7.58 -19.83
C GLY A 255 -18.29 -6.82 -20.97
N GLU A 256 -19.38 -7.37 -21.53
CA GLU A 256 -20.17 -6.73 -22.57
C GLU A 256 -20.82 -5.42 -22.09
N TRP A 257 -21.41 -5.41 -20.89
CA TRP A 257 -22.04 -4.22 -20.30
C TRP A 257 -21.02 -3.09 -20.12
N TYR A 258 -19.80 -3.39 -19.69
CA TYR A 258 -18.71 -2.42 -19.51
C TYR A 258 -17.83 -2.28 -20.74
N ASN A 259 -18.47 -2.04 -21.89
CA ASN A 259 -17.83 -1.68 -23.17
C ASN A 259 -16.81 -2.71 -23.69
N GLY A 260 -17.04 -4.00 -23.48
CA GLY A 260 -16.07 -5.04 -23.83
C GLY A 260 -14.82 -4.95 -22.94
N ALA A 261 -15.01 -4.90 -21.62
CA ALA A 261 -13.92 -4.81 -20.66
C ALA A 261 -12.86 -5.91 -20.86
N ILE A 262 -11.60 -5.62 -20.53
CA ILE A 262 -10.56 -6.66 -20.50
C ILE A 262 -10.87 -7.60 -19.33
N ILE A 263 -10.97 -8.91 -19.56
CA ILE A 263 -11.21 -9.87 -18.48
C ILE A 263 -9.93 -10.65 -18.19
N ALA A 264 -9.44 -10.54 -16.96
CA ALA A 264 -8.25 -11.22 -16.45
C ALA A 264 -8.61 -12.14 -15.26
N PRO A 265 -9.18 -13.32 -15.51
CA PRO A 265 -9.43 -14.30 -14.46
C PRO A 265 -8.12 -14.98 -14.05
N GLU A 266 -7.99 -15.36 -12.78
CA GLU A 266 -6.91 -16.24 -12.34
C GLU A 266 -7.02 -17.59 -13.07
N ALA A 267 -5.92 -18.09 -13.62
CA ALA A 267 -5.81 -19.30 -14.42
C ALA A 267 -5.45 -20.56 -13.59
N ASN A 268 -5.54 -20.45 -12.26
CA ASN A 268 -5.31 -21.54 -11.33
C ASN A 268 -6.60 -22.35 -11.12
N TYR A 269 -6.45 -23.66 -10.85
CA TYR A 269 -7.56 -24.57 -10.53
C TYR A 269 -8.79 -24.43 -11.46
N ASP A 270 -9.96 -24.11 -10.91
CA ASP A 270 -11.23 -24.00 -11.64
C ASP A 270 -11.24 -22.81 -12.62
N GLY A 271 -10.31 -21.85 -12.45
CA GLY A 271 -10.12 -20.73 -13.35
C GLY A 271 -9.81 -21.14 -14.79
N LYS A 272 -9.19 -22.31 -15.00
CA LYS A 272 -8.99 -22.87 -16.35
C LYS A 272 -10.31 -23.13 -17.07
N ALA A 273 -11.31 -23.67 -16.36
CA ALA A 273 -12.62 -23.94 -16.93
C ALA A 273 -13.41 -22.63 -17.17
N VAL A 274 -13.25 -21.63 -16.29
CA VAL A 274 -13.80 -20.28 -16.51
C VAL A 274 -13.23 -19.67 -17.80
N ILE A 275 -11.90 -19.72 -17.97
CA ILE A 275 -11.20 -19.22 -19.16
C ILE A 275 -11.65 -19.95 -20.42
N GLU A 276 -11.72 -21.28 -20.38
CA GLU A 276 -12.17 -22.10 -21.50
C GLU A 276 -13.58 -21.72 -21.93
N ARG A 277 -14.50 -21.54 -20.98
CA ARG A 277 -15.88 -21.14 -21.26
C ARG A 277 -15.96 -19.73 -21.84
N LEU A 278 -15.20 -18.78 -21.31
CA LEU A 278 -15.11 -17.43 -21.87
C LEU A 278 -14.55 -17.43 -23.31
N ASN A 279 -13.54 -18.25 -23.58
CA ASN A 279 -12.87 -18.31 -24.87
C ASN A 279 -13.65 -19.09 -25.93
N ILE A 280 -14.18 -20.27 -25.59
CA ILE A 280 -14.81 -21.19 -26.54
C ILE A 280 -16.31 -20.93 -26.66
N HIS A 281 -17.01 -20.88 -25.52
CA HIS A 281 -18.47 -20.77 -25.52
C HIS A 281 -18.93 -19.34 -25.79
N PHE A 282 -18.29 -18.36 -25.17
CA PHE A 282 -18.63 -16.95 -25.36
C PHE A 282 -17.82 -16.25 -26.45
N GLN A 283 -16.71 -16.84 -26.90
CA GLN A 283 -15.80 -16.21 -27.86
C GLN A 283 -15.43 -14.78 -27.44
N TYR A 284 -15.26 -14.57 -26.13
CA TYR A 284 -15.08 -13.24 -25.57
C TYR A 284 -13.76 -12.63 -26.07
N PRO A 285 -13.79 -11.49 -26.77
CA PRO A 285 -12.65 -11.03 -27.55
C PRO A 285 -11.50 -10.49 -26.69
N ASN A 286 -11.83 -9.90 -25.53
CA ASN A 286 -10.89 -9.13 -24.72
C ASN A 286 -10.42 -9.90 -23.48
N LEU A 287 -10.05 -11.18 -23.65
CA LEU A 287 -9.40 -11.95 -22.59
C LEU A 287 -7.93 -11.55 -22.44
N TYR A 288 -7.49 -11.39 -21.20
CA TYR A 288 -6.09 -11.13 -20.88
C TYR A 288 -5.20 -12.28 -21.37
N ARG A 289 -4.10 -11.91 -22.02
CA ARG A 289 -3.10 -12.81 -22.59
C ARG A 289 -1.77 -12.57 -21.89
N ARG A 290 -1.08 -13.64 -21.56
CA ARG A 290 0.29 -13.60 -21.06
C ARG A 290 1.22 -14.30 -22.04
N GLU A 291 2.37 -13.70 -22.29
CA GLU A 291 3.46 -14.34 -23.02
C GLU A 291 4.20 -15.29 -22.09
N VAL A 292 4.52 -16.49 -22.58
CA VAL A 292 5.38 -17.44 -21.87
C VAL A 292 6.58 -17.73 -22.76
N TYR A 293 7.77 -17.47 -22.22
CA TYR A 293 9.04 -17.86 -22.82
C TYR A 293 9.39 -19.28 -22.38
N ASP A 294 9.32 -20.23 -23.30
CA ASP A 294 9.86 -21.57 -23.08
C ASP A 294 11.36 -21.56 -23.38
N SER A 295 12.18 -21.85 -22.37
CA SER A 295 13.63 -21.94 -22.50
C SER A 295 14.11 -23.07 -23.43
N LEU A 296 13.25 -24.05 -23.72
CA LEU A 296 13.57 -25.22 -24.56
C LEU A 296 13.10 -25.06 -26.00
N ARG A 297 12.14 -24.18 -26.27
CA ARG A 297 11.63 -23.85 -27.60
C ARG A 297 11.31 -22.36 -27.67
N PRO A 298 11.98 -21.57 -28.51
CA PRO A 298 11.74 -20.13 -28.64
C PRO A 298 10.45 -19.84 -29.41
N THR A 299 9.34 -20.41 -28.97
CA THR A 299 7.99 -20.11 -29.44
C THR A 299 7.27 -19.38 -28.32
N GLU A 300 7.05 -18.08 -28.51
CA GLU A 300 6.14 -17.30 -27.66
C GLU A 300 4.76 -17.94 -27.76
N THR A 301 4.30 -18.53 -26.65
CA THR A 301 2.94 -19.06 -26.56
C THR A 301 2.13 -18.09 -25.74
N GLU A 302 1.10 -17.51 -26.35
CA GLU A 302 0.11 -16.72 -25.62
C GLU A 302 -0.81 -17.66 -24.84
N LEU A 303 -0.77 -17.59 -23.51
CA LEU A 303 -1.73 -18.27 -22.65
C LEU A 303 -2.78 -17.29 -22.14
N LEU A 304 -4.02 -17.76 -22.04
CA LEU A 304 -5.14 -16.95 -21.54
C LEU A 304 -5.15 -16.90 -20.01
N GLY A 305 -5.62 -15.76 -19.48
CA GLY A 305 -5.79 -15.49 -18.06
C GLY A 305 -4.51 -15.10 -17.33
N PHE A 306 -4.65 -14.78 -16.05
CA PHE A 306 -3.54 -14.41 -15.18
C PHE A 306 -3.04 -15.63 -14.38
N PHE A 307 -1.75 -15.93 -14.39
CA PHE A 307 -1.22 -17.09 -13.69
C PHE A 307 -0.39 -16.69 -12.48
N THR A 308 -0.87 -17.09 -11.30
CA THR A 308 -0.18 -16.84 -10.04
C THR A 308 0.70 -18.05 -9.70
N THR A 309 2.00 -17.81 -9.53
CA THR A 309 2.97 -18.75 -8.96
C THR A 309 3.36 -18.28 -7.56
N SER A 310 4.02 -19.12 -6.76
CA SER A 310 4.54 -18.69 -5.46
C SER A 310 5.44 -17.46 -5.56
N GLN A 311 6.21 -17.33 -6.65
CA GLN A 311 7.10 -16.17 -6.86
C GLN A 311 6.33 -14.91 -7.28
N THR A 312 5.33 -15.04 -8.16
CA THR A 312 4.54 -13.88 -8.59
C THR A 312 3.52 -13.44 -7.55
N ARG A 313 3.19 -14.31 -6.58
CA ARG A 313 2.31 -14.02 -5.46
C ARG A 313 2.86 -12.97 -4.49
N ASP A 314 4.14 -13.00 -4.17
CA ASP A 314 4.71 -11.98 -3.27
C ASP A 314 4.71 -10.62 -3.98
N LEU A 315 5.06 -10.62 -5.28
CA LEU A 315 5.07 -9.41 -6.09
C LEU A 315 3.67 -8.78 -6.27
N LEU A 316 2.63 -9.58 -6.52
CA LEU A 316 1.25 -9.04 -6.64
C LEU A 316 0.77 -8.45 -5.31
N ILE A 317 1.13 -9.08 -4.19
CA ILE A 317 0.82 -8.59 -2.84
C ILE A 317 1.51 -7.25 -2.60
N ASP A 318 2.80 -7.12 -2.93
CA ASP A 318 3.55 -5.88 -2.77
C ASP A 318 2.98 -4.74 -3.63
N ARG A 319 2.58 -5.05 -4.87
CA ARG A 319 1.91 -4.08 -5.76
C ARG A 319 0.58 -3.60 -5.18
N LEU A 320 -0.26 -4.51 -4.68
CA LEU A 320 -1.51 -4.16 -4.00
C LEU A 320 -1.26 -3.27 -2.78
N ARG A 321 -0.30 -3.65 -1.94
CA ARG A 321 0.09 -2.89 -0.74
C ARG A 321 0.50 -1.47 -1.11
N PHE A 322 1.38 -1.31 -2.10
CA PHE A 322 1.81 0.01 -2.55
C PHE A 322 0.61 0.81 -3.06
N ALA A 323 -0.22 0.24 -3.93
CA ALA A 323 -1.35 0.94 -4.54
C ALA A 323 -2.37 1.38 -3.48
N PHE A 324 -2.63 0.53 -2.47
CA PHE A 324 -3.48 0.89 -1.36
C PHE A 324 -2.89 2.07 -0.57
N ASN A 325 -1.64 1.94 -0.09
CA ASN A 325 -1.01 2.93 0.79
C ASN A 325 -0.80 4.29 0.12
N THR A 326 -0.56 4.29 -1.18
CA THR A 326 -0.41 5.52 -1.98
C THR A 326 -1.73 6.07 -2.51
N ARG A 327 -2.88 5.48 -2.13
CA ARG A 327 -4.24 5.91 -2.49
C ARG A 327 -4.51 5.89 -4.00
N ARG A 328 -3.96 4.87 -4.65
CA ARG A 328 -3.98 4.64 -6.10
C ARG A 328 -5.01 3.59 -6.54
N LEU A 329 -5.82 3.10 -5.61
CA LEU A 329 -7.02 2.32 -5.91
C LEU A 329 -8.24 3.17 -5.55
N GLY A 330 -9.36 2.93 -6.21
CA GLY A 330 -10.64 3.54 -5.85
C GLY A 330 -11.57 2.49 -5.28
N ILE A 331 -11.41 2.13 -4.01
CA ILE A 331 -12.24 1.11 -3.37
C ILE A 331 -13.59 1.73 -2.98
N ARG A 332 -14.69 1.15 -3.49
CA ARG A 332 -16.06 1.59 -3.22
C ARG A 332 -16.85 0.61 -2.35
N SER A 333 -16.50 -0.67 -2.42
CA SER A 333 -17.16 -1.71 -1.65
C SER A 333 -16.67 -1.73 -0.20
N PRO A 334 -17.58 -1.60 0.78
CA PRO A 334 -17.26 -1.87 2.17
C PRO A 334 -16.76 -3.30 2.37
N HIS A 335 -17.33 -4.25 1.63
CA HIS A 335 -16.97 -5.67 1.74
C HIS A 335 -15.55 -5.94 1.26
N LEU A 336 -15.16 -5.37 0.10
CA LEU A 336 -13.78 -5.48 -0.40
C LEU A 336 -12.79 -4.84 0.58
N LEU A 337 -13.11 -3.66 1.12
CA LEU A 337 -12.24 -2.98 2.09
C LEU A 337 -12.01 -3.86 3.33
N GLU A 338 -13.06 -4.46 3.90
CA GLU A 338 -12.92 -5.36 5.05
C GLU A 338 -12.10 -6.61 4.73
N GLN A 339 -12.27 -7.19 3.54
CA GLN A 339 -11.41 -8.31 3.10
C GLN A 339 -9.94 -7.88 2.99
N LEU A 340 -9.65 -6.70 2.44
CA LEU A 340 -8.29 -6.15 2.36
C LEU A 340 -7.69 -5.90 3.74
N LEU A 341 -8.45 -5.35 4.69
CA LEU A 341 -8.02 -5.16 6.07
C LEU A 341 -7.74 -6.50 6.78
N ALA A 342 -8.61 -7.50 6.59
CA ALA A 342 -8.43 -8.83 7.16
C ALA A 342 -7.24 -9.57 6.52
N PHE A 343 -7.00 -9.36 5.22
CA PHE A 343 -5.84 -9.89 4.51
C PHE A 343 -4.53 -9.22 4.98
N ALA A 344 -4.57 -7.90 5.21
CA ALA A 344 -3.48 -7.11 5.78
C ALA A 344 -3.11 -7.54 7.20
N ALA A 345 -4.10 -7.79 8.06
CA ALA A 345 -3.91 -8.27 9.42
C ALA A 345 -3.19 -9.63 9.45
N ARG A 346 -3.29 -10.41 8.37
CA ARG A 346 -2.58 -11.67 8.15
C ARG A 346 -1.28 -11.51 7.37
N GLN A 347 -0.84 -10.29 7.09
CA GLN A 347 0.37 -9.98 6.31
C GLN A 347 0.38 -10.65 4.91
N GLY A 348 -0.79 -10.80 4.29
CA GLY A 348 -0.92 -11.44 2.98
C GLY A 348 -0.84 -12.98 2.98
N VAL A 349 -0.77 -13.60 4.16
CA VAL A 349 -0.75 -15.06 4.30
C VAL A 349 -2.09 -15.65 3.85
N GLN A 350 -2.01 -16.64 2.96
CA GLN A 350 -3.16 -17.35 2.40
C GLN A 350 -3.97 -18.06 3.49
N LEU A 351 -5.30 -18.03 3.37
CA LEU A 351 -6.19 -18.75 4.31
C LEU A 351 -5.97 -20.26 4.22
N LYS A 352 -5.93 -20.92 5.38
CA LYS A 352 -6.08 -22.38 5.42
C LYS A 352 -7.55 -22.74 5.21
N GLN A 353 -7.81 -23.97 4.79
CA GLN A 353 -9.18 -24.44 4.50
C GLN A 353 -10.11 -24.36 5.72
N VAL A 354 -9.57 -24.52 6.93
CA VAL A 354 -10.30 -24.36 8.20
C VAL A 354 -10.75 -22.91 8.41
N ASP A 355 -9.95 -21.93 7.99
CA ASP A 355 -10.26 -20.51 8.12
C ASP A 355 -11.30 -20.08 7.08
N LYS A 356 -11.21 -20.61 5.84
CA LYS A 356 -12.27 -20.43 4.81
C LYS A 356 -13.61 -21.00 5.28
N ALA A 357 -13.61 -22.15 5.95
CA ALA A 357 -14.82 -22.74 6.53
C ALA A 357 -15.44 -21.93 7.68
N ARG A 358 -14.69 -20.98 8.27
CA ARG A 358 -15.18 -20.04 9.29
C ARG A 358 -15.70 -18.72 8.70
N GLY A 359 -15.82 -18.63 7.38
CA GLY A 359 -16.33 -17.43 6.68
C GLY A 359 -15.31 -16.31 6.52
N LEU A 360 -14.01 -16.63 6.62
CA LEU A 360 -12.95 -15.70 6.22
C LEU A 360 -12.71 -15.85 4.71
N HIS A 361 -12.59 -14.72 4.02
CA HIS A 361 -12.41 -14.67 2.57
C HIS A 361 -11.21 -13.79 2.22
N ASP A 362 -10.39 -14.22 1.27
CA ASP A 362 -9.28 -13.46 0.69
C ASP A 362 -9.43 -13.22 -0.83
N ASP A 363 -10.50 -13.71 -1.42
CA ASP A 363 -10.66 -13.80 -2.87
C ASP A 363 -10.75 -12.40 -3.52
N GLY A 364 -11.40 -11.43 -2.86
CA GLY A 364 -11.43 -10.04 -3.31
C GLY A 364 -10.07 -9.34 -3.23
N ALA A 365 -9.24 -9.68 -2.22
CA ALA A 365 -7.89 -9.13 -2.10
C ALA A 365 -6.98 -9.64 -3.25
N ILE A 366 -7.10 -10.92 -3.61
CA ILE A 366 -6.37 -11.49 -4.74
C ILE A 366 -6.86 -10.89 -6.06
N ALA A 367 -8.17 -10.79 -6.28
CA ALA A 367 -8.72 -10.13 -7.47
C ALA A 367 -8.21 -8.68 -7.62
N ALA A 368 -8.11 -7.91 -6.53
CA ALA A 368 -7.55 -6.56 -6.54
C ALA A 368 -6.04 -6.53 -6.83
N ALA A 369 -5.28 -7.49 -6.32
CA ALA A 369 -3.85 -7.61 -6.59
C ALA A 369 -3.54 -8.02 -8.04
N ILE A 370 -4.38 -8.88 -8.64
CA ILE A 370 -4.33 -9.19 -10.07
C ILE A 370 -4.52 -7.91 -10.88
N ALA A 371 -5.49 -7.06 -10.51
CA ALA A 371 -5.73 -5.79 -11.19
C ALA A 371 -4.49 -4.90 -11.20
N CYS A 372 -3.84 -4.74 -10.05
CA CYS A 372 -2.61 -3.97 -9.92
C CYS A 372 -1.50 -4.50 -10.85
N THR A 373 -1.49 -5.80 -11.12
CA THR A 373 -0.47 -6.44 -11.97
C THR A 373 -0.81 -6.35 -13.45
N VAL A 374 -2.07 -6.57 -13.83
CA VAL A 374 -2.55 -6.57 -15.22
C VAL A 374 -2.56 -5.15 -15.83
N HIS A 375 -2.79 -4.12 -15.01
CA HIS A 375 -2.75 -2.74 -15.49
C HIS A 375 -1.34 -2.28 -15.92
N ASP A 376 -0.30 -3.02 -15.56
CA ASP A 376 1.09 -2.67 -15.83
C ASP A 376 1.44 -2.77 -17.32
N ARG A 377 1.72 -1.63 -17.97
CA ARG A 377 1.98 -1.54 -19.42
C ARG A 377 3.45 -1.63 -19.82
N SER A 378 4.35 -1.58 -18.85
CA SER A 378 5.80 -1.65 -19.04
C SER A 378 6.34 -2.48 -17.89
N ASN A 379 7.34 -3.34 -18.06
CA ASN A 379 7.94 -4.14 -16.96
C ASN A 379 8.47 -3.32 -15.74
N ALA A 380 8.23 -2.01 -15.68
CA ALA A 380 8.25 -1.17 -14.50
C ALA A 380 6.81 -0.85 -14.04
N TRP A 381 6.41 -1.44 -12.91
CA TRP A 381 5.07 -1.25 -12.36
C TRP A 381 4.72 0.22 -12.08
N GLN A 382 3.59 0.68 -12.62
CA GLN A 382 3.03 2.00 -12.33
C GLN A 382 1.60 1.91 -11.78
N PRO A 383 1.33 2.53 -10.62
CA PRO A 383 -0.02 2.56 -10.04
C PRO A 383 -0.93 3.57 -10.74
N TRP A 384 -2.26 3.35 -10.70
CA TRP A 384 -3.23 4.30 -11.28
C TRP A 384 -3.14 5.70 -10.68
N LEU A 385 -3.27 6.73 -11.50
CA LEU A 385 -3.50 8.08 -11.00
C LEU A 385 -5.00 8.23 -10.76
N LEU A 386 -5.47 7.99 -9.53
CA LEU A 386 -6.86 8.29 -9.21
C LEU A 386 -7.14 9.75 -9.49
N GLU A 387 -8.26 10.01 -10.16
CA GLU A 387 -8.88 11.33 -10.16
C GLU A 387 -9.41 11.58 -8.74
N ILE A 388 -8.52 12.02 -7.86
CA ILE A 388 -8.87 12.48 -6.53
C ILE A 388 -9.68 13.75 -6.73
N GLY A 389 -11.02 13.63 -6.75
CA GLY A 389 -11.89 14.77 -6.45
C GLY A 389 -11.42 15.42 -5.15
N GLU A 390 -11.55 16.74 -5.05
CA GLU A 390 -10.94 17.54 -3.96
C GLU A 390 -11.02 16.77 -2.64
N PRO A 391 -9.88 16.58 -1.94
CA PRO A 391 -9.90 15.90 -0.66
C PRO A 391 -10.96 16.57 0.21
N LEU A 392 -11.71 15.77 0.98
CA LEU A 392 -12.49 16.28 2.11
C LEU A 392 -11.48 16.98 3.02
N SER A 393 -11.31 18.27 2.78
CA SER A 393 -10.31 19.09 3.43
C SER A 393 -10.64 19.06 4.91
N SER A 394 -9.64 18.74 5.72
CA SER A 394 -9.79 18.84 7.16
C SER A 394 -10.28 20.25 7.53
N PRO A 395 -10.99 20.44 8.65
CA PRO A 395 -11.39 21.78 9.09
C PRO A 395 -10.22 22.78 9.12
N LEU A 396 -9.01 22.28 9.40
CA LEU A 396 -7.76 23.03 9.38
C LEU A 396 -7.31 23.42 7.96
N GLU A 397 -7.41 22.51 6.98
CA GLU A 397 -7.13 22.82 5.57
C GLU A 397 -8.16 23.78 4.98
N GLN A 398 -9.44 23.66 5.34
CA GLN A 398 -10.47 24.64 4.94
C GLN A 398 -10.16 26.03 5.49
N GLN A 399 -9.69 26.10 6.74
CA GLN A 399 -9.26 27.35 7.36
C GLN A 399 -8.01 27.91 6.67
N ASN A 400 -7.02 27.08 6.38
CA ASN A 400 -5.80 27.48 5.67
C ASN A 400 -6.09 27.95 4.24
N ASN A 401 -6.96 27.24 3.51
CA ASN A 401 -7.36 27.61 2.15
C ASN A 401 -8.18 28.90 2.14
N LYS A 402 -9.04 29.15 3.15
CA LYS A 402 -9.72 30.45 3.33
C LYS A 402 -8.74 31.59 3.60
N ILE A 403 -7.74 31.35 4.43
CA ILE A 403 -6.69 32.35 4.74
C ILE A 403 -5.89 32.67 3.48
N LEU A 404 -5.48 31.64 2.72
CA LEU A 404 -4.74 31.79 1.47
C LEU A 404 -5.60 32.49 0.39
N ALA A 405 -6.88 32.13 0.24
CA ALA A 405 -7.78 32.76 -0.71
C ALA A 405 -8.04 34.25 -0.38
N ASN A 406 -8.22 34.59 0.91
CA ASN A 406 -8.38 35.98 1.33
C ASN A 406 -7.10 36.81 1.14
N ARG A 407 -5.92 36.19 1.25
CA ARG A 407 -4.63 36.86 1.04
C ARG A 407 -4.28 37.01 -0.44
N LYS A 408 -4.64 36.03 -1.28
CA LYS A 408 -4.56 36.11 -2.74
C LYS A 408 -5.49 37.19 -3.31
N ARG A 409 -6.68 37.37 -2.71
CA ARG A 409 -7.58 38.50 -3.02
C ARG A 409 -7.00 39.88 -2.64
N ARG A 410 -6.02 39.92 -1.74
CA ARG A 410 -5.30 41.15 -1.34
C ARG A 410 -4.02 41.40 -2.15
N GLY A 411 -3.74 40.58 -3.18
CA GLY A 411 -2.66 40.82 -4.14
C GLY A 411 -1.27 40.30 -3.75
N TYR A 412 -1.13 39.61 -2.62
CA TYR A 412 0.17 39.08 -2.19
C TYR A 412 0.61 37.88 -3.04
N THR A 413 1.78 37.98 -3.66
CA THR A 413 2.43 36.88 -4.39
C THR A 413 3.36 36.07 -3.47
N ILE A 414 3.65 34.81 -3.84
CA ILE A 414 4.51 33.91 -3.05
C ILE A 414 5.95 34.45 -2.93
N ALA A 415 6.42 35.18 -3.93
CA ALA A 415 7.75 35.81 -3.90
C ALA A 415 7.82 36.96 -2.89
N GLU A 416 6.79 37.81 -2.83
CA GLU A 416 6.70 38.90 -1.84
C GLU A 416 6.61 38.36 -0.39
N LEU A 417 6.08 37.15 -0.22
CA LEU A 417 6.05 36.44 1.07
C LEU A 417 7.44 35.99 1.52
N GLU A 418 8.29 35.50 0.61
CA GLU A 418 9.65 35.08 0.94
C GLU A 418 10.52 36.29 1.31
N ASP A 419 10.36 37.39 0.58
CA ASP A 419 11.07 38.64 0.85
C ASP A 419 10.59 39.32 2.14
N GLU A 420 9.27 39.37 2.43
CA GLU A 420 8.76 39.97 3.67
C GLU A 420 9.12 39.11 4.91
N ILE A 421 9.15 37.78 4.78
CA ILE A 421 9.61 36.89 5.86
C ILE A 421 11.12 37.05 6.09
N ALA A 422 11.91 37.23 5.02
CA ALA A 422 13.34 37.50 5.10
C ALA A 422 13.62 38.87 5.72
N GLU A 423 12.93 39.93 5.27
CA GLU A 423 13.06 41.29 5.81
C GLU A 423 12.58 41.38 7.26
N SER A 424 11.48 40.72 7.62
CA SER A 424 10.97 40.70 9.00
C SER A 424 11.91 39.92 9.94
N ARG A 425 12.52 38.82 9.47
CA ARG A 425 13.60 38.13 10.20
C ARG A 425 14.82 39.02 10.37
N MET A 426 15.25 39.72 9.33
CA MET A 426 16.42 40.60 9.36
C MET A 426 16.20 41.86 10.21
N ALA A 427 15.00 42.45 10.18
CA ALA A 427 14.62 43.58 11.03
C ALA A 427 14.56 43.18 12.51
N ARG A 428 14.05 41.97 12.81
CA ARG A 428 14.05 41.41 14.16
C ARG A 428 15.46 41.12 14.67
N LEU A 429 16.34 40.60 13.82
CA LEU A 429 17.76 40.38 14.13
C LEU A 429 18.52 41.69 14.37
N ARG A 430 18.26 42.73 13.56
CA ARG A 430 18.86 44.08 13.74
C ARG A 430 18.43 44.75 15.05
N ARG A 431 17.14 44.64 15.43
CA ARG A 431 16.64 45.13 16.74
C ARG A 431 17.24 44.37 17.92
N LEU A 432 17.47 43.07 17.78
CA LEU A 432 18.12 42.26 18.82
C LEU A 432 19.61 42.60 18.98
N TYR A 433 20.28 43.02 17.91
CA TYR A 433 21.68 43.47 17.96
C TYR A 433 21.84 44.87 18.53
N GLN A 434 20.95 45.82 18.19
CA GLN A 434 20.99 47.19 18.71
C GLN A 434 20.66 47.29 20.21
N ASN A 435 19.99 46.29 20.80
CA ASN A 435 19.70 46.24 22.23
C ASN A 435 20.79 45.52 23.06
N ARG A 436 21.93 45.15 22.45
CA ARG A 436 23.05 44.47 23.11
C ARG A 436 24.40 45.21 23.04
N THR A 437 24.40 46.43 22.53
CA THR A 437 25.46 47.45 22.65
C THR A 437 24.86 48.66 23.31
#